data_AF-A0AAW4YBK8-F1
#
_entry.id   AF-A0AAW4YBK8-F1
#
_cell.length_a   1.000
_cell.length_b   1.000
_cell.length_c   1.000
_cell.angle_alpha   90.00
_cell.angle_beta   90.00
_cell.angle_gamma   90.00
#
_symmetry.space_group_name_H-M   'P 1'
#
loop_
_entity.id
_entity.type
_entity.pdbx_description
1 polymer ?
#
loop_
_entity_poly.entity_id
_entity_poly.type
_entity_poly.pdbx_seq_one_letter_code
_entity_poly.pdbx_strand_id
1 'polypeptide(L)' 'MHLKFTRPIIFEEGKPAVLLLHGFTGNSSDVRQLGRFLQKKGYTSYAPQYEGHAAPPDEILKSSPFVWFKDALDGYDYLV' A
#
# COMPACT_ATOMS: atom_id res chain seq x y z
N MET A 1 24.79 -1.14 -5.30
CA MET A 1 23.55 -1.63 -4.67
C MET A 1 22.38 -1.10 -5.48
N HIS A 2 21.62 -1.95 -6.16
CA HIS A 2 20.40 -1.52 -6.85
C HIS A 2 19.26 -1.52 -5.84
N LEU A 3 18.83 -0.34 -5.40
CA LEU A 3 17.64 -0.20 -4.56
C LEU A 3 16.41 -0.55 -5.40
N LYS A 4 15.71 -1.61 -5.02
CA LYS A 4 14.44 -1.99 -5.66
C LYS A 4 13.32 -1.34 -4.89
N PHE A 5 12.72 -0.31 -5.48
CA PHE A 5 11.59 0.38 -4.88
C PHE A 5 10.38 -0.55 -4.72
N THR A 6 9.77 -0.50 -3.54
CA THR A 6 8.55 -1.24 -3.26
C THR A 6 7.39 -0.71 -4.11
N ARG A 7 6.54 -1.61 -4.58
CA ARG A 7 5.35 -1.29 -5.37
C ARG A 7 4.09 -1.56 -4.55
N PRO A 8 2.91 -1.06 -4.96
CA PRO A 8 1.64 -1.55 -4.42
C PRO A 8 1.59 -3.08 -4.42
N ILE A 9 0.93 -3.65 -3.42
CA ILE A 9 0.80 -5.11 -3.27
C ILE A 9 -0.67 -5.47 -3.32
N ILE A 10 -1.00 -6.49 -4.08
CA ILE A 10 -2.29 -7.16 -4.03
C ILE A 10 -2.09 -8.64 -3.71
N PHE A 11 -2.95 -9.16 -2.84
CA PHE A 11 -3.17 -10.58 -2.64
C PHE A 11 -4.63 -10.87 -2.95
N GLU A 12 -4.88 -11.49 -4.10
CA GLU A 12 -6.23 -11.89 -4.52
C GLU A 12 -6.59 -13.22 -3.87
N GLU A 13 -7.80 -13.30 -3.32
CA GLU A 13 -8.41 -14.50 -2.76
C GLU A 13 -9.95 -14.34 -2.80
N GLY A 14 -10.68 -14.73 -1.75
CA GLY A 14 -12.14 -14.69 -1.69
C GLY A 14 -12.73 -13.28 -1.74
N LYS A 15 -14.07 -13.23 -1.72
CA LYS A 15 -14.86 -12.00 -1.83
C LYS A 15 -14.58 -10.93 -0.75
N PRO A 16 -14.39 -11.23 0.55
CA PRO A 16 -14.14 -10.18 1.51
C PRO A 16 -12.76 -9.55 1.27
N ALA A 17 -12.73 -8.23 1.14
CA ALA A 17 -11.52 -7.46 0.86
C ALA A 17 -11.08 -6.60 2.05
N VAL A 18 -9.78 -6.41 2.19
CA VAL A 18 -9.16 -5.57 3.23
C VAL A 18 -8.18 -4.58 2.59
N LEU A 19 -8.40 -3.29 2.82
CA LEU A 19 -7.44 -2.24 2.47
C LEU A 19 -6.38 -2.13 3.57
N LEU A 20 -5.10 -2.18 3.20
CA LEU A 20 -3.96 -2.12 4.11
C LEU A 20 -3.13 -0.85 3.86
N LEU A 21 -3.20 0.08 4.80
CA LEU A 21 -2.54 1.39 4.70
C LEU A 21 -1.24 1.41 5.53
N HIS A 22 -0.13 1.81 4.92
CA HIS A 22 1.17 1.92 5.62
C HIS A 22 1.32 3.28 6.32
N GLY A 23 2.34 3.39 7.18
CA GLY A 23 2.65 4.61 7.92
C GLY A 23 3.54 5.61 7.17
N PHE A 24 3.71 6.80 7.74
CA PHE A 24 4.62 7.84 7.24
C PHE A 24 6.07 7.34 7.17
N THR A 25 6.78 7.66 6.08
CA THR A 25 8.13 7.15 5.72
C THR A 25 8.20 5.65 5.42
N GLY A 26 7.11 4.92 5.66
CA GLY A 26 6.98 3.50 5.37
C GLY A 26 6.71 3.18 3.89
N ASN A 27 6.37 1.93 3.62
CA ASN A 27 5.91 1.49 2.29
C ASN A 27 5.07 0.22 2.40
N SER A 28 4.51 -0.24 1.28
CA SER A 28 3.61 -1.40 1.27
C SER A 28 4.23 -2.69 1.86
N SER A 29 5.57 -2.79 1.97
CA SER A 29 6.21 -3.94 2.60
C SER A 29 5.93 -4.05 4.10
N ASP A 30 5.63 -2.94 4.78
CA ASP A 30 5.32 -2.89 6.22
C ASP A 30 4.08 -3.74 6.55
N VAL A 31 3.14 -3.79 5.61
CA VAL A 31 1.87 -4.53 5.74
C VAL A 31 1.86 -5.84 4.97
N ARG A 32 2.96 -6.22 4.30
CA ARG A 32 3.03 -7.43 3.45
C ARG A 32 2.74 -8.71 4.24
N GLN A 33 3.30 -8.85 5.44
CA GLN A 33 3.11 -10.05 6.24
C GLN A 33 1.67 -10.20 6.73
N LEU A 34 1.02 -9.07 7.06
CA LEU A 34 -0.41 -9.04 7.38
C LEU A 34 -1.26 -9.44 6.17
N GLY A 35 -0.96 -8.90 4.98
CA GLY A 35 -1.65 -9.31 3.75
C GLY A 35 -1.50 -10.80 3.44
N ARG A 36 -0.32 -11.39 3.63
CA ARG A 36 -0.11 -12.85 3.48
C ARG A 36 -0.89 -13.66 4.52
N PHE A 37 -1.01 -13.17 5.75
CA PHE A 37 -1.83 -13.81 6.77
C PHE A 37 -3.32 -13.80 6.37
N LEU A 38 -3.82 -12.65 5.92
CA LEU A 38 -5.20 -12.47 5.46
C LEU A 38 -5.51 -13.35 4.23
N GLN A 39 -4.58 -13.41 3.28
CA GLN A 39 -4.69 -14.29 2.11
C GLN A 39 -4.90 -15.75 2.52
N LYS A 40 -4.08 -16.27 3.46
CA LYS A 40 -4.23 -17.64 4.00
C LYS A 40 -5.57 -17.87 4.71
N LYS A 41 -6.30 -16.81 5.05
CA LYS A 41 -7.62 -16.84 5.68
C LYS A 41 -8.77 -16.59 4.70
N GLY A 42 -8.49 -16.50 3.39
CA GLY A 42 -9.52 -16.34 2.37
C GLY A 42 -9.86 -14.89 2.02
N TYR A 43 -9.08 -13.91 2.49
CA TYR A 43 -9.34 -12.50 2.24
C TYR A 43 -8.49 -11.96 1.10
N THR A 44 -9.13 -11.24 0.18
CA THR A 44 -8.42 -10.36 -0.74
C THR A 44 -7.85 -9.18 0.07
N SER A 45 -6.63 -8.75 -0.22
CA SER A 45 -6.09 -7.53 0.39
C SER A 45 -5.27 -6.71 -0.59
N TYR A 46 -5.40 -5.39 -0.48
CA TYR A 46 -4.68 -4.43 -1.29
C TYR A 46 -3.94 -3.43 -0.40
N ALA A 47 -2.68 -3.18 -0.71
CA ALA A 47 -1.85 -2.18 -0.06
C ALA A 47 -1.36 -1.18 -1.13
N PRO A 48 -1.95 0.03 -1.21
CA PRO A 48 -1.46 1.07 -2.10
C PRO A 48 -0.07 1.55 -1.66
N GLN A 49 0.58 2.31 -2.54
CA GLN A 49 1.85 2.97 -2.26
C GLN A 49 1.62 4.47 -2.35
N TYR A 50 1.76 5.18 -1.24
CA TYR A 50 1.56 6.63 -1.23
C TYR A 50 2.60 7.36 -2.08
N GLU A 51 2.19 8.48 -2.68
CA GLU A 51 3.08 9.34 -3.45
C GLU A 51 4.31 9.77 -2.62
N GLY A 52 5.48 9.79 -3.26
CA GLY A 52 6.76 10.14 -2.65
C GLY A 52 7.34 9.09 -1.71
N HIS A 53 6.59 8.03 -1.36
CA HIS A 53 7.10 6.89 -0.60
C HIS A 53 7.70 5.83 -1.51
N ALA A 54 8.60 5.00 -0.97
CA ALA A 54 9.40 4.05 -1.75
C ALA A 54 10.07 4.72 -2.97
N ALA A 55 10.59 5.92 -2.77
CA ALA A 55 11.31 6.74 -3.73
C ALA A 55 12.51 7.41 -3.00
N PRO A 56 13.39 8.16 -3.69
CA PRO A 56 14.38 8.99 -3.00
C PRO A 56 13.73 9.88 -1.91
N PRO A 57 14.38 10.09 -0.74
CA PRO A 57 13.75 10.77 0.40
C PRO A 57 13.25 12.19 0.12
N ASP A 58 13.82 12.89 -0.85
CA ASP A 58 13.40 14.22 -1.29
C ASP A 58 12.04 14.21 -2.01
N GLU A 59 11.61 13.07 -2.57
CA GLU A 59 10.30 12.96 -3.22
C GLU A 59 9.14 13.06 -2.21
N ILE A 60 9.32 12.58 -0.96
CA ILE A 60 8.28 12.68 0.06
C ILE A 60 7.95 14.14 0.41
N LEU A 61 8.93 15.05 0.23
CA LEU A 61 8.79 16.49 0.48
C LEU A 61 7.99 17.20 -0.61
N LYS A 62 7.83 16.57 -1.78
CA LYS A 62 7.01 17.09 -2.89
C LYS A 62 5.54 16.71 -2.77
N SER A 63 5.22 15.77 -1.87
CA SER A 63 3.87 15.29 -1.64
C SER A 63 3.22 15.95 -0.41
N SER A 64 1.99 15.54 -0.08
CA SER A 64 1.28 16.05 1.11
C SER A 64 0.30 15.01 1.67
N PRO A 65 -0.13 15.15 2.94
CA PRO A 65 -1.16 14.29 3.51
C PRO A 65 -2.48 14.28 2.73
N PHE A 66 -2.82 15.37 2.03
CA PHE A 66 -4.01 15.43 1.17
C PHE A 66 -3.89 14.53 -0.05
N VAL A 67 -2.67 14.40 -0.60
CA VAL A 67 -2.39 13.46 -1.70
C VAL A 67 -2.43 12.03 -1.18
N TRP A 68 -1.83 11.74 -0.01
CA TRP A 68 -1.88 10.39 0.56
C TRP A 68 -3.30 9.96 0.95
N PHE A 69 -4.13 10.92 1.38
CA PHE A 69 -5.54 10.66 1.61
C PHE A 69 -6.26 10.30 0.31
N LYS A 70 -5.97 11.00 -0.80
CA LYS A 70 -6.45 10.60 -2.13
C LYS A 70 -5.95 9.21 -2.52
N ASP A 71 -4.68 8.88 -2.29
CA ASP A 71 -4.14 7.54 -2.57
C ASP A 71 -4.86 6.44 -1.76
N ALA A 72 -5.26 6.75 -0.52
CA ALA A 72 -6.05 5.85 0.30
C ALA A 72 -7.49 5.67 -0.23
N LEU A 73 -8.12 6.74 -0.72
CA LEU A 73 -9.43 6.68 -1.38
C LEU A 73 -9.36 5.91 -2.70
N ASP A 74 -8.37 6.20 -3.55
CA ASP A 74 -8.15 5.49 -4.81
C ASP A 74 -7.92 3.98 -4.54
N GLY A 75 -7.23 3.64 -3.45
CA GLY A 75 -7.06 2.25 -3.03
C GLY A 75 -8.30 1.59 -2.45
N TYR A 76 -9.21 2.36 -1.86
CA TYR A 76 -10.54 1.89 -1.47
C TYR A 76 -11.39 1.61 -2.71
N ASP A 77 -11.47 2.58 -3.63
CA ASP A 77 -12.26 2.46 -4.88
C ASP A 77 -11.76 1.31 -5.76
N TYR A 78 -10.47 0.97 -5.70
CA TYR A 78 -9.92 -0.19 -6.38
C TYR A 78 -10.49 -1.55 -5.89
N LEU A 79 -10.98 -1.62 -4.65
CA LEU A 79 -11.52 -2.85 -4.05
C LEU A 79 -13.06 -2.98 -4.15
N VAL A 80 -13.75 -1.93 -4.61
CA VAL A 80 -15.23 -1.85 -4.71
C VAL A 80 -15.68 -2.11 -6.14
#